data_AF-A0A8T6RAN9-F1
#
_entry.id   AF-A0A8T6RAN9-F1
#
_cell.length_a   1.000
_cell.length_b   1.000
_cell.length_c   1.000
_cell.angle_alpha   90.00
_cell.angle_beta   90.00
_cell.angle_gamma   90.00
#
_symmetry.space_group_name_H-M   'P 1'
#
loop_
_entity.id
_entity.type
_entity.pdbx_description
1 polymer ?
#
loop_
_entity_poly.entity_id
_entity_poly.type
_entity_poly.pdbx_seq_one_letter_code
_entity_poly.pdbx_strand_id
1 'polypeptide(L)'
;MTIDSNLTVLNLDERRIAIESFGKMITEGLTSHFESLLRKYSMFGTIDITEWTIPAIRTLLLVCRGKEQTIHLKYKDRYIATANYPRGNISNQFVEMIMGGNH
;
A
#
# COMPACT_ATOMS: atom_id res chain seq x y z
N MET A 1 0.55 -17.69 12.17
CA MET A 1 -0.72 -16.99 12.48
C MET A 1 -1.44 -16.77 11.15
N THR A 2 -2.54 -17.48 10.91
CA THR A 2 -3.25 -17.56 9.63
C THR A 2 -4.26 -16.43 9.51
N ILE A 3 -3.80 -15.25 9.11
CA ILE A 3 -4.63 -14.06 8.86
C ILE A 3 -5.31 -14.16 7.47
N ASP A 4 -4.91 -15.15 6.66
CA ASP A 4 -5.19 -15.27 5.23
C ASP A 4 -6.63 -15.64 4.85
N SER A 5 -7.39 -16.30 5.73
CA SER A 5 -8.68 -16.92 5.38
C SER A 5 -9.90 -16.03 5.61
N ASN A 6 -9.80 -15.03 6.50
CA ASN A 6 -10.97 -14.22 6.88
C ASN A 6 -11.18 -13.00 5.98
N LEU A 7 -10.13 -12.53 5.29
CA LEU A 7 -10.18 -11.35 4.43
C LEU A 7 -10.95 -11.59 3.11
N THR A 8 -11.10 -12.84 2.65
CA THR A 8 -11.87 -13.17 1.44
C THR A 8 -13.38 -13.06 1.64
N VAL A 9 -13.86 -13.13 2.88
CA VAL A 9 -15.29 -12.99 3.22
C VAL A 9 -15.71 -11.52 3.34
N LEU A 10 -14.74 -10.63 3.54
CA LEU A 10 -14.95 -9.20 3.71
C LEU A 10 -15.41 -8.53 2.40
N ASN A 11 -16.27 -7.52 2.54
CA ASN A 11 -16.62 -6.62 1.44
C ASN A 11 -15.43 -5.70 1.07
N LEU A 12 -15.57 -4.93 -0.01
CA LEU A 12 -14.45 -4.10 -0.53
C LEU A 12 -13.95 -3.07 0.50
N ASP A 13 -14.83 -2.45 1.28
CA ASP A 13 -14.46 -1.46 2.29
C ASP A 13 -13.75 -2.10 3.48
N GLU A 14 -14.24 -3.24 3.95
CA GLU A 14 -13.62 -3.98 5.04
C GLU A 14 -12.21 -4.48 4.67
N ARG A 15 -12.01 -4.93 3.42
CA ARG A 15 -10.69 -5.29 2.91
C ARG A 15 -9.74 -4.10 2.89
N ARG A 16 -10.23 -2.94 2.45
CA ARG A 16 -9.46 -1.70 2.45
C ARG A 16 -9.04 -1.31 3.87
N ILE A 17 -9.98 -1.27 4.81
CA ILE A 17 -9.71 -0.94 6.22
C ILE A 17 -8.68 -1.90 6.83
N ALA A 18 -8.79 -3.20 6.52
CA ALA A 18 -7.82 -4.19 6.98
C ALA A 18 -6.41 -3.91 6.43
N ILE A 19 -6.29 -3.60 5.15
CA ILE A 19 -5.01 -3.25 4.50
C ILE A 19 -4.43 -1.96 5.10
N GLU A 20 -5.25 -0.91 5.26
CA GLU A 20 -4.90 0.35 5.91
C GLU A 20 -4.39 0.16 7.34
N SER A 21 -5.00 -0.77 8.08
CA SER A 21 -4.56 -1.11 9.43
C SER A 21 -3.25 -1.91 9.42
N PHE A 22 -3.11 -2.85 8.49
CA PHE A 22 -1.94 -3.72 8.39
C PHE A 22 -0.67 -2.95 8.01
N GLY A 23 -0.79 -1.98 7.09
CA GLY A 23 0.33 -1.16 6.62
C GLY A 23 1.07 -0.40 7.73
N LYS A 24 0.41 -0.13 8.86
CA LYS A 24 1.02 0.50 10.05
C LYS A 24 1.99 -0.41 10.80
N MET A 25 1.92 -1.72 10.59
CA MET A 25 2.67 -2.73 11.37
C MET A 25 3.74 -3.46 10.55
N ILE A 26 3.84 -3.21 9.23
CA ILE A 26 4.77 -3.95 8.38
C ILE A 26 6.22 -3.57 8.69
N THR A 27 7.03 -4.59 8.92
CA THR A 27 8.49 -4.48 9.00
C THR A 27 9.12 -5.16 7.80
N GLU A 28 10.42 -4.95 7.55
CA GLU A 28 11.13 -5.55 6.39
C GLU A 28 10.95 -7.08 6.30
N GLY A 29 10.88 -7.78 7.45
CA GLY A 29 10.67 -9.24 7.52
C GLY A 29 9.26 -9.73 7.16
N LEU A 30 8.27 -8.83 7.05
CA LEU A 30 6.87 -9.18 6.75
C LEU A 30 6.42 -8.68 5.37
N THR A 31 7.32 -8.06 4.60
CA THR A 31 7.03 -7.46 3.29
C THR A 31 6.51 -8.45 2.27
N SER A 32 7.03 -9.68 2.23
CA SER A 32 6.60 -10.73 1.31
C SER A 32 5.18 -11.24 1.60
N HIS A 33 4.82 -11.37 2.88
CA HIS A 33 3.46 -11.72 3.26
C HIS A 33 2.47 -10.60 2.90
N PHE A 34 2.85 -9.35 3.17
CA PHE A 34 2.06 -8.19 2.80
C PHE A 34 1.90 -8.06 1.28
N GLU A 35 2.95 -8.30 0.51
CA GLU A 35 2.89 -8.33 -0.96
C GLU A 35 1.86 -9.36 -1.46
N SER A 36 1.90 -10.58 -0.94
CA SER A 36 0.95 -11.64 -1.29
C SER A 36 -0.49 -11.21 -1.03
N LEU A 37 -0.72 -10.59 0.13
CA LEU A 37 -2.00 -10.03 0.55
C LEU A 37 -2.49 -8.98 -0.46
N LEU A 38 -1.67 -7.99 -0.76
CA LEU A 38 -1.99 -6.92 -1.72
C LEU A 38 -2.23 -7.44 -3.14
N ARG A 39 -1.53 -8.50 -3.56
CA ARG A 39 -1.72 -9.11 -4.90
C ARG A 39 -3.02 -9.89 -5.00
N LYS A 40 -3.43 -10.55 -3.91
CA LYS A 40 -4.66 -11.35 -3.80
C LYS A 40 -5.91 -10.47 -3.85
N TYR A 41 -5.84 -9.27 -3.28
CA TYR A 41 -6.97 -8.34 -3.25
C TYR A 41 -6.87 -7.32 -4.39
N SER A 42 -7.90 -7.26 -5.23
CA SER A 42 -7.99 -6.17 -6.21
C SER A 42 -8.31 -4.87 -5.47
N MET A 43 -7.30 -4.04 -5.28
CA MET A 43 -7.45 -2.73 -4.66
C MET A 43 -7.85 -1.71 -5.71
N PHE A 44 -8.97 -1.05 -5.49
CA PHE A 44 -9.46 0.07 -6.30
C PHE A 44 -9.82 1.21 -5.36
N GLY A 45 -9.58 2.45 -5.79
CA GLY A 45 -9.95 3.64 -5.04
C GLY A 45 -8.82 4.18 -4.15
N THR A 46 -9.21 4.85 -3.06
CA THR A 46 -8.27 5.57 -2.19
C THR A 46 -7.83 4.70 -1.00
N ILE A 47 -6.53 4.57 -0.79
CA ILE A 47 -5.91 3.93 0.38
C ILE A 47 -5.31 5.02 1.26
N ASP A 48 -5.74 5.08 2.51
CA ASP A 48 -5.13 5.93 3.53
C ASP A 48 -3.83 5.28 4.05
N ILE A 49 -2.70 5.87 3.67
CA ILE A 49 -1.35 5.43 4.06
C ILE A 49 -0.81 6.24 5.25
N THR A 50 -1.67 7.00 5.94
CA THR A 50 -1.24 7.77 7.11
C THR A 50 -0.75 6.79 8.19
N GLU A 51 0.43 7.08 8.75
CA GLU A 51 1.13 6.23 9.74
C GLU A 51 1.64 4.89 9.21
N TRP A 52 1.58 4.64 7.90
CA TRP A 52 2.19 3.44 7.34
C TRP A 52 3.71 3.48 7.47
N THR A 53 4.30 2.30 7.56
CA THR A 53 5.75 2.15 7.59
C THR A 53 6.34 2.31 6.17
N ILE A 54 7.60 2.71 6.08
CA ILE A 54 8.32 2.78 4.80
C ILE A 54 8.28 1.43 4.04
N PRO A 55 8.52 0.27 4.69
CA PRO A 55 8.37 -1.02 4.04
C PRO A 55 6.97 -1.26 3.47
N ALA A 56 5.91 -0.90 4.19
CA ALA A 56 4.54 -1.07 3.70
C ALA A 56 4.28 -0.27 2.41
N ILE A 57 4.63 1.02 2.43
CA ILE A 57 4.41 1.91 1.28
C ILE A 57 5.22 1.43 0.09
N ARG A 58 6.50 1.06 0.29
CA ARG A 58 7.34 0.52 -0.78
C ARG A 58 6.72 -0.72 -1.41
N THR A 59 6.27 -1.68 -0.59
CA THR A 59 5.62 -2.90 -1.07
C THR A 59 4.34 -2.60 -1.83
N LEU A 60 3.49 -1.68 -1.35
CA LEU A 60 2.28 -1.25 -2.07
C LEU A 60 2.60 -0.72 -3.46
N LEU A 61 3.55 0.21 -3.55
CA LEU A 61 3.96 0.81 -4.82
C LEU A 61 4.53 -0.25 -5.80
N LEU A 62 5.27 -1.24 -5.29
CA LEU A 62 5.78 -2.35 -6.09
C LEU A 62 4.67 -3.27 -6.61
N VAL A 63 3.60 -3.49 -5.84
CA VAL A 63 2.45 -4.32 -6.26
C VAL A 63 1.61 -3.61 -7.31
N CYS A 64 1.42 -2.29 -7.17
CA CYS A 64 0.69 -1.48 -8.13
C CYS A 64 1.47 -1.27 -9.42
N ARG A 65 2.79 -1.51 -9.41
CA ARG A 65 3.63 -1.52 -10.61
C ARG A 65 3.19 -2.65 -11.57
N GLY A 66 2.57 -2.29 -12.67
CA GLY A 66 2.26 -3.21 -13.78
C GLY A 66 0.83 -3.73 -13.85
N LYS A 67 -0.09 -3.20 -13.04
CA LYS A 67 -1.53 -3.41 -13.22
C LYS A 67 -2.18 -2.10 -13.69
N GLU A 68 -3.24 -2.16 -14.48
CA GLU A 68 -4.15 -1.02 -14.76
C GLU A 68 -4.95 -0.60 -13.50
N GLN A 69 -4.42 -0.84 -12.31
CA GLN A 69 -5.07 -0.51 -11.05
C GLN A 69 -4.73 0.94 -10.71
N THR A 70 -5.73 1.80 -10.86
CA THR A 70 -5.67 3.18 -10.42
C THR A 70 -5.97 3.20 -8.92
N ILE A 71 -4.92 3.17 -8.10
CA ILE A 71 -5.05 3.48 -6.68
C ILE A 71 -4.74 4.96 -6.45
N HIS A 72 -5.44 5.56 -5.51
CA HIS A 72 -5.12 6.89 -5.00
C HIS A 72 -4.55 6.70 -3.60
N LEU A 73 -3.44 7.35 -3.29
CA LEU A 73 -2.89 7.34 -1.94
C LEU A 73 -3.39 8.59 -1.22
N LYS A 74 -3.82 8.43 0.03
CA LYS A 74 -4.11 9.54 0.92
C LYS A 74 -3.10 9.54 2.06
N TYR A 75 -2.46 10.67 2.30
CA TYR A 75 -1.56 10.87 3.43
C TYR A 75 -1.96 12.16 4.15
N LYS A 76 -2.49 12.02 5.38
CA LYS A 76 -3.16 13.12 6.10
C LYS A 76 -4.22 13.76 5.19
N ASP A 77 -4.13 15.06 4.94
CA ASP A 77 -5.06 15.80 4.08
C ASP A 77 -4.64 15.84 2.60
N ARG A 78 -3.59 15.10 2.21
CA ARG A 78 -3.05 15.11 0.85
C ARG A 78 -3.49 13.88 0.07
N TYR A 79 -3.94 14.10 -1.16
CA TYR A 79 -4.25 13.05 -2.13
C TYR A 79 -3.15 12.99 -3.18
N ILE A 80 -2.58 11.80 -3.37
CA ILE A 80 -1.49 11.51 -4.30
C ILE A 80 -2.04 10.49 -5.29
N ALA A 81 -2.33 10.94 -6.51
CA ALA A 81 -2.66 10.05 -7.60
C ALA A 81 -1.39 9.29 -8.02
N THR A 82 -1.38 7.97 -7.93
CA THR A 82 -0.24 7.20 -8.42
C THR A 82 -0.39 7.02 -9.93
N ALA A 83 0.31 7.85 -10.70
CA ALA A 83 0.54 7.57 -12.11
C ALA A 83 1.55 6.43 -12.24
N ASN A 84 1.40 5.58 -13.25
CA ASN A 84 2.26 4.43 -13.55
C ASN A 84 3.74 4.68 -13.22
N TYR A 85 4.23 4.01 -12.17
CA TYR A 85 5.59 4.21 -11.67
C TYR A 85 6.65 3.68 -12.68
N PRO A 86 7.72 4.45 -12.97
CA PRO A 86 8.79 4.00 -13.85
C PRO A 86 9.49 2.75 -13.29
N ARG A 87 9.98 1.89 -14.19
CA ARG A 87 10.68 0.65 -13.82
C ARG A 87 11.99 0.98 -13.10
N GLY A 88 12.16 0.46 -11.88
CA GLY A 88 13.36 0.66 -11.06
C GLY A 88 13.15 0.28 -9.58
N ASN A 89 14.20 0.42 -8.77
CA ASN A 89 14.11 0.33 -7.32
C ASN A 89 13.43 1.58 -6.75
N ILE A 90 12.43 1.38 -5.89
CA ILE A 90 11.80 2.47 -5.14
C ILE A 90 12.70 2.78 -3.95
N SER A 91 13.38 3.93 -3.99
CA SER A 91 14.26 4.36 -2.91
C SER A 91 13.47 4.80 -1.67
N ASN A 92 14.10 4.74 -0.49
CA ASN A 92 13.50 5.29 0.74
C ASN A 92 13.21 6.76 0.62
N GLN A 93 14.13 7.52 0.00
CA GLN A 93 13.95 8.94 -0.25
C GLN A 93 12.68 9.21 -1.07
N PHE A 94 12.36 8.35 -2.04
CA PHE A 94 11.13 8.48 -2.80
C PHE A 94 9.87 8.24 -1.94
N VAL A 95 9.89 7.22 -1.08
CA VAL A 95 8.80 6.95 -0.13
C VAL A 95 8.67 8.09 0.89
N GLU A 96 9.78 8.60 1.38
CA GLU A 96 9.84 9.75 2.27
C GLU A 96 9.34 11.02 1.60
N MET A 97 9.54 11.22 0.29
CA MET A 97 8.94 12.34 -0.45
C MET A 97 7.41 12.23 -0.51
N ILE A 98 6.86 11.02 -0.67
CA ILE A 98 5.40 10.79 -0.61
C ILE A 98 4.84 11.16 0.77
N MET A 99 5.55 10.79 1.85
CA MET A 99 5.13 11.07 3.22
C MET A 99 5.43 12.52 3.66
N GLY A 100 6.50 13.11 3.15
CA GLY A 100 7.01 14.41 3.55
C GLY A 100 6.33 15.52 2.77
N GLY A 101 6.24 15.39 1.44
CA GLY A 101 5.95 16.47 0.50
C GLY A 101 6.89 17.65 0.74
N ASN A 102 7.89 17.80 -0.13
CA ASN A 102 8.89 18.88 -0.18
C ASN A 102 8.90 19.88 0.98
N HIS A 103 10.01 19.84 1.71
CA HIS A 103 10.51 20.95 2.52
C HIS A 103 10.62 22.24 1.69
#